data_AF-A0A7L3ELP3-F1
#
_entry.id   AF-A0A7L3ELP3-F1
#
_cell.length_a   1.000
_cell.length_b   1.000
_cell.length_c   1.000
_cell.angle_alpha   90.00
_cell.angle_beta   90.00
_cell.angle_gamma   90.00
#
_symmetry.space_group_name_H-M   'P 1'
#
loop_
_entity.id
_entity.type
_entity.pdbx_description
1 polymer ?
#
loop_
_entity_poly.entity_id
_entity_poly.type
_entity_poly.pdbx_seq_one_letter_code
_entity_poly.pdbx_strand_id
1 'polypeptide(L)' 'FQGQHELLGHVVATNIVPSGDWPYQLLALVETSPHATQCGVTSPCQVEHVSLEHPLSWHW' A
#
# COMPACT_ATOMS: atom_id res chain seq x y z
N PHE A 1 -13.05 -6.47 -12.58
CA PHE A 1 -12.43 -6.77 -11.29
C PHE A 1 -12.94 -5.73 -10.30
N GLN A 2 -13.97 -6.11 -9.55
CA GLN A 2 -14.83 -5.19 -8.81
C GLN A 2 -14.63 -5.46 -7.32
N GLY A 3 -14.37 -4.41 -6.53
CA GLY A 3 -14.60 -4.48 -5.09
C GLY A 3 -13.39 -4.35 -4.16
N GLN A 4 -12.55 -3.33 -4.33
CA GLN A 4 -11.85 -2.76 -3.18
C GLN A 4 -12.03 -1.25 -3.21
N HIS A 5 -12.57 -0.68 -2.12
CA HIS A 5 -12.45 0.75 -1.87
C HIS A 5 -10.98 1.02 -1.61
N GLU A 6 -10.24 1.22 -2.69
CA GLU A 6 -8.89 1.74 -2.66
C GLU A 6 -9.01 3.14 -2.02
N LEU A 7 -8.29 3.39 -0.92
CA LEU A 7 -8.30 4.65 -0.17
C LEU A 7 -7.61 5.77 -0.97
N LEU A 8 -8.00 5.94 -2.23
CA LEU A 8 -7.41 6.82 -3.24
C LEU A 8 -7.36 8.29 -2.80
N GLY A 9 -8.10 8.68 -1.76
CA GLY A 9 -8.08 10.03 -1.18
C GLY A 9 -7.05 10.26 -0.06
N HIS A 10 -6.56 9.21 0.61
CA HIS A 10 -5.62 9.31 1.75
C HIS A 10 -4.28 8.61 1.50
N VAL A 11 -4.14 7.96 0.35
CA VAL A 11 -2.91 7.28 -0.05
C VAL A 11 -2.10 8.21 -0.94
N VAL A 12 -0.90 8.58 -0.49
CA VAL A 12 0.09 9.33 -1.27
C VAL A 12 1.19 8.36 -1.68
N ALA A 13 1.38 8.17 -2.98
CA ALA A 13 2.47 7.38 -3.53
C ALA A 13 3.58 8.29 -4.09
N THR A 14 4.83 7.89 -3.91
CA THR A 14 5.95 8.51 -4.63
C THR A 14 5.91 8.10 -6.10
N ASN A 15 6.62 8.83 -6.96
CA ASN A 15 6.96 8.28 -8.28
C ASN A 15 7.83 7.03 -8.12
N ILE A 16 7.83 6.19 -9.15
CA ILE A 16 8.74 5.05 -9.26
C ILE A 16 10.17 5.60 -9.42
N VAL A 17 11.07 5.23 -8.50
CA VAL A 17 12.47 5.70 -8.50
C VAL A 17 13.46 4.55 -8.77
N PRO A 18 14.56 4.79 -9.50
CA PRO A 18 15.60 3.79 -9.69
C PRO A 18 16.32 3.50 -8.38
N SER A 19 16.44 2.22 -8.04
CA SER A 19 17.00 1.74 -6.78
C SER A 19 18.45 1.27 -6.96
N GLY A 20 19.30 2.03 -7.65
CA GLY A 20 20.68 1.63 -7.94
C GLY A 20 20.77 0.23 -8.57
N ASP A 21 21.23 -0.75 -7.79
CA ASP A 21 21.46 -2.15 -8.20
C ASP A 21 20.21 -3.06 -8.18
N TRP A 22 19.04 -2.55 -7.77
CA TRP A 22 17.79 -3.31 -7.58
C TRP A 22 16.66 -2.85 -8.52
N PRO A 23 15.57 -3.65 -8.70
CA PRO A 23 14.39 -3.17 -9.40
C PRO A 23 13.80 -1.94 -8.71
N TYR A 24 13.05 -1.15 -9.48
CA TYR A 24 12.48 0.12 -9.08
C TYR A 24 11.76 0.08 -7.72
N GLN A 25 11.78 1.21 -7.01
CA GLN A 25 11.11 1.37 -5.73
C GLN A 25 9.88 2.27 -5.85
N LEU A 26 8.84 1.91 -5.10
CA LEU A 26 7.63 2.68 -4.91
C LEU A 26 7.31 2.72 -3.40
N LEU A 27 7.09 3.90 -2.85
CA LEU A 27 6.63 4.07 -1.47
C LEU A 27 5.20 4.61 -1.48
N ALA A 28 4.28 3.90 -0.83
CA ALA A 28 2.91 4.34 -0.59
C ALA A 28 2.74 4.67 0.89
N LEU A 29 2.20 5.85 1.18
CA LEU A 29 1.88 6.31 2.51
C LEU A 29 0.37 6.43 2.65
N VAL A 30 -0.20 5.92 3.74
CA VAL A 30 -1.62 6.08 4.05
C VAL A 30 -1.79 6.98 5.26
N GLU A 31 -2.52 8.07 5.10
CA GLU A 31 -2.94 8.89 6.23
C GLU A 31 -4.06 8.18 6.99
N THR A 32 -3.81 7.84 8.25
CA THR A 32 -4.82 7.22 9.12
C THR A 32 -5.17 8.17 10.26
N SER A 33 -6.46 8.24 10.60
CA SER A 33 -6.89 8.99 11.79
C SER A 33 -6.49 8.22 13.05
N PRO A 34 -5.96 8.88 14.10
CA PRO A 34 -5.58 8.22 15.35
C PRO A 34 -6.76 7.50 16.01
N HIS A 35 -8.00 7.93 15.76
CA HIS A 35 -9.20 7.24 16.23
C HIS A 35 -9.43 5.89 15.52
N ALA A 36 -9.05 5.77 14.25
CA ALA A 36 -9.18 4.52 13.50
C ALA A 36 -8.22 3.45 14.04
N THR A 37 -6.97 3.82 14.31
CA THR A 37 -5.96 2.94 14.89
C THR A 37 -6.29 2.53 16.33
N GLN A 38 -6.89 3.44 17.13
CA GLN A 38 -7.36 3.12 18.49
C GLN A 38 -8.58 2.20 18.51
N CYS A 39 -9.40 2.22 17.47
CA CYS A 39 -10.58 1.35 17.34
C CYS A 39 -10.22 -0.05 16.76
N GLY A 40 -8.93 -0.34 16.55
CA GLY A 40 -8.47 -1.61 16.00
C GLY A 40 -8.71 -1.77 14.50
N VAL A 41 -8.97 -0.67 13.78
CA VAL A 41 -9.10 -0.70 12.33
C VAL A 41 -7.71 -0.86 11.72
N THR A 42 -7.40 -2.07 11.28
CA THR A 42 -6.16 -2.40 10.56
C THR A 42 -6.38 -2.14 9.07
N SER A 43 -5.63 -1.21 8.48
CA SER A 43 -5.63 -1.00 7.03
C SER A 43 -4.47 -1.79 6.43
N PRO A 44 -4.72 -2.91 5.74
CA PRO A 44 -3.64 -3.69 5.17
C PRO A 44 -3.01 -2.95 3.99
N CYS A 45 -1.70 -3.07 3.84
CA CYS A 45 -1.01 -2.76 2.61
C CYS A 45 -1.12 -3.97 1.67
N GLN A 46 -1.80 -3.80 0.53
CA GLN A 46 -1.86 -4.80 -0.53
C GLN A 46 -0.83 -4.46 -1.61
N VAL A 47 -0.05 -5.45 -2.04
CA VAL A 47 0.92 -5.30 -3.13
C VAL A 47 0.64 -6.34 -4.19
N GLU A 48 0.27 -5.86 -5.38
CA GLU A 48 0.11 -6.66 -6.59
C GLU A 48 1.22 -6.29 -7.57
N HIS A 49 1.92 -7.29 -8.09
CA HIS A 49 2.98 -7.10 -9.07
C HIS A 49 3.12 -8.35 -9.93
N VAL A 50 3.44 -8.19 -11.22
CA VAL A 50 3.53 -9.31 -12.18
C VAL A 50 4.57 -10.36 -11.80
N SER A 51 5.58 -9.97 -11.02
CA SER A 51 6.61 -10.90 -10.52
C SER A 51 6.18 -11.71 -9.30
N LEU A 52 5.00 -11.46 -8.74
CA LEU A 52 4.48 -12.18 -7.58
C LEU A 52 3.49 -13.25 -8.05
N GLU A 53 3.61 -14.48 -7.53
CA GLU A 53 2.64 -15.54 -7.80
C GLU A 53 1.27 -15.24 -7.17
N HIS A 54 1.28 -14.54 -6.03
CA HIS A 54 0.08 -14.15 -5.28
C HIS A 54 0.28 -12.74 -4.69
N PRO A 55 -0.80 -11.96 -4.49
CA PRO A 55 -0.72 -10.66 -3.83
C PRO A 55 -0.11 -10.75 -2.43
N LEU A 56 0.72 -9.77 -2.05
CA LEU A 56 1.23 -9.65 -0.69
C LEU A 56 0.29 -8.78 0.14
N SER A 57 -0.01 -9.22 1.37
CA SER A 57 -0.84 -8.50 2.33
C SER A 57 -0.06 -8.26 3.61
N TRP A 58 0.16 -6.99 3.96
CA TRP A 58 0.81 -6.61 5.20
C TRP A 58 -0.14 -5.85 6.12
N HIS A 59 -0.15 -6.17 7.41
CA HIS A 59 -0.98 -5.50 8.40
C HIS A 59 -0.07 -4.73 9.38
N TRP A 60 -0.44 -3.50 9.71
CA TRP A 60 0.27 -2.62 10.65
C TRP A 60 -0.52 -2.45 11.94
#